data_AF-A0A2V6SW94-F1
#
_entry.id   AF-A0A2V6SW94-F1
#
_cell.length_a   1.000
_cell.length_b   1.000
_cell.length_c   1.000
_cell.angle_alpha   90.00
_cell.angle_beta   90.00
_cell.angle_gamma   90.00
#
_symmetry.space_group_name_H-M   'P 1'
#
loop_
_entity.id
_entity.type
_entity.pdbx_description
1 polymer ?
#
loop_
_entity_poly.entity_id
_entity_poly.type
_entity_poly.pdbx_seq_one_letter_code
_entity_poly.pdbx_strand_id
1 'polypeptide(L)'
;MGYGPKVDEFVLSMNRAAEKAAPAAKKIFWDAIGAMTFDDAQKILGGGDTAATDFFKRTTTDKLTAAFKPVVDRTMGEVGVVRKYKELMGRFEAIPFAQSQTFDVDDYVVGKALDGLFHVVGEQERQIRTNPAARTTALLKEVFASK
;
A
#
# COMPACT_ATOMS: atom_id res chain seq x y z
N MET A 1 7.75 16.96 -31.86
CA MET A 1 6.92 17.34 -30.70
C MET A 1 6.46 16.07 -30.01
N GLY A 2 6.85 15.86 -28.76
CA GLY A 2 6.82 14.55 -28.10
C GLY A 2 5.66 14.36 -27.11
N TYR A 3 5.45 13.10 -26.71
CA TYR A 3 4.41 12.69 -25.76
C TYR A 3 4.66 13.14 -24.29
N GLY A 4 5.74 13.90 -24.03
CA GLY A 4 6.16 14.34 -22.68
C GLY A 4 5.02 14.88 -21.81
N PRO A 5 4.25 15.90 -22.25
CA PRO A 5 3.19 16.47 -21.43
C PRO A 5 2.10 15.48 -20.99
N LYS A 6 1.80 14.48 -21.83
CA LYS A 6 0.80 13.43 -21.53
C LYS A 6 1.34 12.41 -20.54
N VAL A 7 2.64 12.11 -20.62
CA VAL A 7 3.32 11.22 -19.67
C VAL A 7 3.45 11.91 -18.31
N ASP A 8 3.77 13.20 -18.29
CA ASP A 8 3.87 13.98 -17.04
C ASP A 8 2.51 14.07 -16.33
N GLU A 9 1.44 14.34 -17.09
CA GLU A 9 0.07 14.34 -16.56
C GLU A 9 -0.31 12.97 -15.97
N PHE A 10 0.08 11.88 -16.65
CA PHE A 10 -0.13 10.52 -16.17
C PHE A 10 0.63 10.26 -14.87
N VAL A 11 1.93 10.51 -14.81
CA VAL A 11 2.75 10.31 -13.60
C VAL A 11 2.21 11.14 -12.43
N LEU A 12 1.85 12.40 -12.68
CA LEU A 12 1.25 13.27 -11.68
C LEU A 12 -0.06 12.70 -11.12
N SER A 13 -0.90 12.11 -11.99
CA SER A 13 -2.15 11.50 -11.57
C SER A 13 -1.95 10.24 -10.72
N MET A 14 -0.97 9.40 -11.06
CA MET A 14 -0.62 8.24 -10.26
C MET A 14 -0.21 8.64 -8.84
N ASN A 15 0.64 9.67 -8.72
CA ASN A 15 1.09 10.17 -7.43
C ASN A 15 -0.07 10.75 -6.62
N ARG A 16 -0.94 11.55 -7.26
CA ARG A 16 -2.16 12.08 -6.62
C ARG A 16 -3.12 10.99 -6.18
N ALA A 17 -3.26 9.93 -6.99
CA ALA A 17 -4.10 8.78 -6.66
C ALA A 17 -3.57 8.06 -5.42
N ALA A 18 -2.26 7.79 -5.37
CA ALA A 18 -1.59 7.19 -4.21
C ALA A 18 -1.74 8.08 -2.96
N GLU A 19 -1.50 9.39 -3.07
CA GLU A 19 -1.63 10.34 -1.97
C GLU A 19 -3.06 10.42 -1.42
N LYS A 20 -4.07 10.48 -2.31
CA LYS A 20 -5.49 10.50 -1.91
C LYS A 20 -5.93 9.18 -1.27
N ALA A 21 -5.32 8.06 -1.61
CA ALA A 21 -5.65 6.75 -1.06
C ALA A 21 -5.01 6.49 0.32
N ALA A 22 -3.85 7.10 0.59
CA ALA A 22 -3.08 6.90 1.82
C ALA A 22 -3.89 7.03 3.14
N PRO A 23 -4.82 7.99 3.31
CA PRO A 23 -5.61 8.12 4.54
C PRO A 23 -6.46 6.87 4.86
N ALA A 24 -6.88 6.09 3.86
CA ALA A 24 -7.66 4.87 4.06
C ALA A 24 -6.88 3.80 4.84
N ALA A 25 -5.55 3.83 4.79
CA ALA A 25 -4.70 2.86 5.47
C ALA A 25 -4.78 2.96 7.00
N LYS A 26 -5.08 4.16 7.55
CA LYS A 26 -5.05 4.41 8.99
C LYS A 26 -5.96 3.46 9.78
N LYS A 27 -7.22 3.33 9.35
CA LYS A 27 -8.18 2.44 10.03
C LYS A 27 -7.77 0.98 9.89
N ILE A 28 -7.27 0.59 8.73
CA ILE A 28 -6.86 -0.79 8.46
C ILE A 28 -5.66 -1.20 9.33
N PHE A 29 -4.67 -0.32 9.50
CA PHE A 29 -3.57 -0.56 10.45
C PHE A 29 -4.05 -0.61 11.89
N TRP A 30 -4.98 0.26 12.29
CA TRP A 30 -5.57 0.22 13.63
C TRP A 30 -6.27 -1.10 13.91
N ASP A 31 -7.09 -1.58 12.95
CA ASP A 31 -7.78 -2.86 13.06
C ASP A 31 -6.79 -4.03 13.11
N ALA A 32 -5.67 -3.95 12.37
CA ALA A 32 -4.61 -4.96 12.39
C ALA A 32 -3.86 -5.01 13.73
N ILE A 33 -3.66 -3.85 14.38
CA ILE A 33 -3.12 -3.78 15.74
C ILE A 33 -4.10 -4.44 16.72
N GLY A 34 -5.40 -4.12 16.62
CA GLY A 34 -6.43 -4.71 17.48
C GLY A 34 -6.59 -6.23 17.32
N ALA A 35 -6.28 -6.76 16.13
CA ALA A 35 -6.32 -8.19 15.84
C ALA A 35 -4.97 -8.90 16.11
N MET A 36 -3.94 -8.19 16.57
CA MET A 36 -2.61 -8.75 16.80
C MET A 36 -2.64 -9.74 17.97
N THR A 37 -2.11 -10.94 17.75
CA THR A 37 -1.94 -11.92 18.83
C THR A 37 -0.68 -11.64 19.66
N PHE A 38 -0.60 -12.23 20.85
CA PHE A 38 0.62 -12.16 21.66
C PHE A 38 1.83 -12.77 20.93
N ASP A 39 1.63 -13.88 20.22
CA ASP A 39 2.67 -14.52 19.41
C ASP A 39 3.16 -13.61 18.27
N ASP A 40 2.25 -12.87 17.61
CA ASP A 40 2.64 -11.88 16.60
C ASP A 40 3.48 -10.77 17.24
N ALA A 41 3.07 -10.27 18.40
CA ALA A 41 3.82 -9.23 19.13
C ALA A 41 5.22 -9.71 19.53
N GLN A 42 5.36 -10.96 20.01
CA GLN A 42 6.66 -11.57 20.31
C GLN A 42 7.54 -11.71 19.06
N LYS A 43 6.97 -12.18 17.94
CA LYS A 43 7.68 -12.29 16.67
C LYS A 43 8.13 -10.94 16.13
N ILE A 44 7.31 -9.90 16.31
CA ILE A 44 7.69 -8.53 15.94
C ILE A 44 8.83 -8.05 16.83
N LEU A 45 8.72 -8.20 18.15
CA LEU A 45 9.74 -7.74 19.11
C LEU A 45 11.10 -8.42 18.90
N GLY A 46 11.09 -9.74 18.73
CA GLY A 46 12.31 -10.54 18.50
C GLY A 46 12.76 -10.60 17.04
N GLY A 47 11.97 -10.04 16.12
CA GLY A 47 12.22 -10.11 14.68
C GLY A 47 13.26 -9.11 14.18
N GLY A 48 13.56 -9.21 12.88
CA GLY A 48 14.48 -8.30 12.19
C GLY A 48 13.94 -6.89 12.01
N ASP A 49 14.69 -6.06 11.28
CA ASP A 49 14.48 -4.61 11.21
C ASP A 49 13.13 -4.15 10.61
N THR A 50 12.40 -5.05 9.97
CA THR A 50 11.10 -4.79 9.33
C THR A 50 9.99 -5.73 9.80
N ALA A 51 10.15 -6.42 10.94
CA ALA A 51 9.20 -7.45 11.36
C ALA A 51 7.76 -6.93 11.57
N ALA A 52 7.59 -5.70 12.07
CA ALA A 52 6.26 -5.07 12.18
C ALA A 52 5.69 -4.73 10.79
N THR A 53 6.54 -4.23 9.90
CA THR A 53 6.19 -3.92 8.52
C THR A 53 5.74 -5.17 7.77
N ASP A 54 6.45 -6.28 7.94
CA ASP A 54 6.12 -7.56 7.30
C ASP A 54 4.82 -8.16 7.88
N PHE A 55 4.58 -7.98 9.18
CA PHE A 55 3.28 -8.29 9.79
C PHE A 55 2.15 -7.46 9.15
N PHE A 56 2.31 -6.14 9.03
CA PHE A 56 1.29 -5.29 8.41
C PHE A 56 1.07 -5.66 6.95
N LYS A 57 2.13 -5.86 6.16
CA LYS A 57 2.02 -6.34 4.77
C LYS A 57 1.15 -7.58 4.68
N ARG A 58 1.48 -8.63 5.44
CA ARG A 58 0.75 -9.90 5.43
C ARG A 58 -0.72 -9.76 5.84
N THR A 59 -1.02 -8.90 6.81
CA THR A 59 -2.36 -8.82 7.42
C THR A 59 -3.27 -7.77 6.81
N THR A 60 -2.71 -6.82 6.06
CA THR A 60 -3.45 -5.65 5.58
C THR A 60 -3.46 -5.47 4.06
N THR A 61 -2.55 -6.11 3.30
CA THR A 61 -2.44 -5.88 1.84
C THR A 61 -3.78 -6.02 1.14
N ASP A 62 -4.53 -7.10 1.34
CA ASP A 62 -5.81 -7.31 0.65
C ASP A 62 -6.84 -6.23 0.99
N LYS A 63 -6.92 -5.84 2.27
CA LYS A 63 -7.82 -4.77 2.74
C LYS A 63 -7.41 -3.41 2.18
N LEU A 64 -6.12 -3.14 2.13
CA LEU A 64 -5.57 -1.90 1.57
C LEU A 64 -5.82 -1.84 0.07
N THR A 65 -5.58 -2.91 -0.67
CA THR A 65 -5.89 -3.02 -2.10
C THR A 65 -7.37 -2.71 -2.36
N ALA A 66 -8.27 -3.36 -1.62
CA ALA A 66 -9.71 -3.15 -1.74
C ALA A 66 -10.13 -1.70 -1.42
N ALA A 67 -9.50 -1.07 -0.41
CA ALA A 67 -9.79 0.30 -0.03
C ALA A 67 -9.19 1.35 -0.99
N PHE A 68 -8.02 1.05 -1.58
CA PHE A 68 -7.29 1.97 -2.45
C PHE A 68 -7.87 1.98 -3.87
N LYS A 69 -8.28 0.81 -4.39
CA LYS A 69 -8.78 0.65 -5.77
C LYS A 69 -9.85 1.68 -6.16
N PRO A 70 -10.95 1.93 -5.40
CA PRO A 70 -11.95 2.93 -5.80
C PRO A 70 -11.43 4.37 -5.78
N VAL A 71 -10.47 4.71 -4.91
CA VAL A 71 -9.87 6.04 -4.85
C VAL A 71 -8.93 6.27 -6.04
N VAL A 72 -8.16 5.24 -6.38
CA VAL A 72 -7.25 5.24 -7.52
C VAL A 72 -8.04 5.32 -8.82
N ASP A 73 -9.04 4.45 -9.03
CA ASP A 73 -9.87 4.45 -10.24
C ASP A 73 -10.52 5.81 -10.48
N ARG A 74 -11.13 6.40 -9.43
CA ARG A 74 -11.74 7.73 -9.52
C ARG A 74 -10.72 8.81 -9.92
N THR A 75 -9.54 8.81 -9.29
CA THR A 75 -8.51 9.85 -9.53
C THR A 75 -7.87 9.68 -10.90
N MET A 76 -7.59 8.45 -11.31
CA MET A 76 -6.99 8.14 -12.61
C MET A 76 -8.00 8.40 -13.75
N GLY A 77 -9.31 8.20 -13.52
CA GLY A 77 -10.38 8.51 -14.47
C GLY A 77 -10.57 10.01 -14.77
N GLU A 78 -10.02 10.90 -13.94
CA GLU A 78 -9.99 12.34 -14.20
C GLU A 78 -9.03 12.71 -15.34
N VAL A 79 -8.04 11.85 -15.64
CA VAL A 79 -7.04 12.09 -16.69
C VAL A 79 -7.53 11.63 -18.05
N GLY A 80 -7.48 12.54 -19.03
CA GLY A 80 -7.99 12.29 -20.37
C GLY A 80 -7.28 11.13 -21.10
N VAL A 81 -5.98 10.93 -20.85
CA VAL A 81 -5.19 9.83 -21.43
C VAL A 81 -5.65 8.48 -20.88
N VAL A 82 -5.81 8.37 -19.57
CA VAL A 82 -6.26 7.14 -18.90
C VAL A 82 -7.69 6.80 -19.32
N ARG A 83 -8.57 7.81 -19.38
CA ARG A 83 -9.95 7.62 -19.84
C ARG A 83 -10.00 7.05 -21.25
N LYS A 84 -9.23 7.61 -22.18
CA LYS A 84 -9.13 7.10 -23.56
C LYS A 84 -8.55 5.68 -23.62
N TYR A 85 -7.56 5.36 -22.78
CA TYR A 85 -7.04 4.01 -22.67
C TYR A 85 -8.13 3.02 -22.20
N LYS A 86 -8.85 3.34 -21.11
CA LYS A 86 -9.95 2.53 -20.59
C LYS A 86 -11.08 2.35 -21.62
N GLU A 87 -11.45 3.40 -22.35
CA GLU A 87 -12.44 3.32 -23.44
C GLU A 87 -12.01 2.36 -24.57
N LEU A 88 -10.74 2.38 -24.95
CA LEU A 88 -10.19 1.49 -25.96
C LEU A 88 -10.15 0.04 -25.47
N MET A 89 -9.70 -0.18 -24.23
CA MET A 89 -9.65 -1.52 -23.64
C MET A 89 -11.05 -2.12 -23.44
N GLY A 90 -12.02 -1.34 -22.96
CA GLY A 90 -13.39 -1.81 -22.80
C GLY A 90 -14.05 -2.23 -24.11
N ARG A 91 -13.69 -1.61 -25.25
CA ARG A 91 -14.12 -2.07 -26.59
C ARG A 91 -13.43 -3.36 -27.02
N PHE A 92 -12.18 -3.55 -26.62
CA PHE A 92 -11.39 -4.74 -26.95
C PHE A 92 -11.85 -5.97 -26.16
N GLU A 93 -12.18 -5.79 -24.87
CA GLU A 93 -12.72 -6.85 -24.00
C GLU A 93 -14.13 -7.29 -24.41
N ALA A 94 -14.90 -6.41 -25.08
CA ALA A 94 -16.22 -6.75 -25.61
C ALA A 94 -16.18 -7.68 -26.84
N ILE A 95 -14.99 -8.00 -27.38
CA ILE A 95 -14.82 -8.88 -28.54
C ILE A 95 -14.61 -10.33 -28.04
N PRO A 96 -15.53 -11.27 -28.35
CA PRO A 96 -15.32 -12.68 -28.04
C PRO A 96 -14.03 -13.21 -28.67
N PHE A 97 -13.25 -14.00 -27.92
CA PHE A 97 -11.95 -14.57 -28.32
C PHE A 97 -10.76 -13.61 -28.39
N ALA A 98 -10.93 -12.33 -28.03
CA ALA A 98 -9.79 -11.46 -27.78
C ALA A 98 -9.06 -11.92 -26.51
N GLN A 99 -7.82 -12.39 -26.64
CA GLN A 99 -6.95 -12.62 -25.48
C GLN A 99 -6.52 -11.26 -24.94
N SER A 100 -7.27 -10.72 -23.99
CA SER A 100 -6.93 -9.49 -23.29
C SER A 100 -5.83 -9.77 -22.26
N GLN A 101 -4.55 -9.63 -22.65
CA GLN A 101 -3.51 -9.21 -21.71
C GLN A 101 -3.66 -7.70 -21.52
N THR A 102 -4.77 -7.27 -20.92
CA THR A 102 -5.00 -5.85 -20.64
C THR A 102 -4.19 -5.46 -19.40
N PHE A 103 -3.37 -4.42 -19.55
CA PHE A 103 -2.63 -3.85 -18.43
C PHE A 103 -3.60 -2.97 -17.64
N ASP A 104 -4.07 -3.45 -16.49
CA ASP A 104 -4.87 -2.63 -15.58
C ASP A 104 -3.96 -1.59 -14.91
N VAL A 105 -4.02 -0.38 -15.44
CA VAL A 105 -3.31 0.79 -14.93
C VAL A 105 -3.65 1.06 -13.47
N ASP A 106 -4.90 0.84 -13.06
CA ASP A 106 -5.31 1.12 -11.69
C ASP A 106 -4.70 0.11 -10.73
N ASP A 107 -4.69 -1.19 -11.08
CA ASP A 107 -4.03 -2.22 -10.27
C ASP A 107 -2.53 -1.97 -10.14
N TYR A 108 -1.88 -1.53 -11.22
CA TYR A 108 -0.48 -1.13 -11.17
C TYR A 108 -0.25 0.06 -10.21
N VAL A 109 -1.11 1.09 -10.28
CA VAL A 109 -1.00 2.26 -9.39
C VAL A 109 -1.30 1.90 -7.95
N VAL A 110 -2.30 1.06 -7.67
CA VAL A 110 -2.58 0.54 -6.33
C VAL A 110 -1.36 -0.20 -5.80
N GLY A 111 -0.79 -1.13 -6.58
CA GLY A 111 0.42 -1.85 -6.20
C GLY A 111 1.57 -0.91 -5.84
N LYS A 112 1.83 0.11 -6.66
CA LYS A 112 2.87 1.11 -6.38
C LYS A 112 2.57 1.99 -5.16
N ALA A 113 1.31 2.33 -4.93
CA ALA A 113 0.90 3.08 -3.75
C ALA A 113 1.14 2.25 -2.47
N LEU A 114 0.83 0.95 -2.49
CA LEU A 114 1.09 0.05 -1.37
C LEU A 114 2.58 -0.19 -1.15
N ASP A 115 3.35 -0.40 -2.23
CA ASP A 115 4.81 -0.49 -2.16
C ASP A 115 5.41 0.73 -1.46
N GLY A 116 4.99 1.94 -1.88
CA GLY A 116 5.43 3.20 -1.28
C GLY A 116 5.00 3.33 0.18
N LEU A 117 3.74 3.00 0.50
CA LEU A 117 3.23 3.02 1.87
C LEU A 117 4.07 2.14 2.79
N PHE A 118 4.32 0.89 2.39
CA PHE A 118 5.10 -0.04 3.20
C PHE A 118 6.58 0.26 3.22
N HIS A 119 7.12 0.90 2.18
CA HIS A 119 8.48 1.41 2.20
C HIS A 119 8.65 2.43 3.34
N VAL A 120 7.76 3.43 3.42
CA VAL A 120 7.79 4.45 4.49
C VAL A 120 7.59 3.81 5.87
N VAL A 121 6.67 2.87 6.02
CA VAL A 121 6.47 2.15 7.30
C VAL A 121 7.74 1.41 7.72
N GLY A 122 8.40 0.72 6.78
CA GLY A 122 9.65 0.02 7.04
C GLY A 122 10.80 0.94 7.42
N GLU A 123 10.90 2.11 6.80
CA GLU A 123 11.90 3.12 7.19
C GLU A 123 11.65 3.63 8.61
N GLN A 124 10.40 3.90 8.97
CA GLN A 124 10.03 4.32 10.33
C GLN A 124 10.32 3.23 11.36
N GLU A 125 10.00 1.97 11.05
CA GLU A 125 10.33 0.85 11.93
C GLU A 125 11.84 0.74 12.17
N ARG A 126 12.65 0.84 11.11
CA ARG A 126 14.12 0.84 11.24
C ARG A 126 14.60 1.96 12.16
N GLN A 127 14.10 3.18 11.98
CA GLN A 127 14.46 4.32 12.83
C GLN A 127 14.14 4.05 14.29
N ILE A 128 12.93 3.55 14.58
CA ILE A 128 12.50 3.15 15.93
C ILE A 128 13.43 2.08 16.50
N ARG A 129 13.79 1.07 15.71
CA ARG A 129 14.66 -0.02 16.12
C ARG A 129 16.09 0.44 16.39
N THR A 130 16.62 1.37 15.62
CA THR A 130 17.96 1.92 15.84
C THR A 130 18.04 2.87 17.03
N ASN A 131 16.91 3.27 17.60
CA ASN A 131 16.86 4.12 18.80
C ASN A 131 16.75 3.26 20.08
N PRO A 132 17.81 3.14 20.90
CA PRO A 132 17.81 2.30 22.10
C PRO A 132 16.75 2.71 23.14
N ALA A 133 16.39 4.00 23.19
CA ALA A 133 15.38 4.51 24.11
C ALA A 133 13.96 4.04 23.73
N ALA A 134 13.69 3.70 22.46
CA ALA A 134 12.39 3.21 22.01
C ALA A 134 12.16 1.71 22.31
N ARG A 135 13.23 0.96 22.62
CA ARG A 135 13.18 -0.50 22.84
C ARG A 135 12.86 -0.91 24.28
N THR A 136 12.73 0.02 25.22
CA THR A 136 12.65 -0.31 26.65
C THR A 136 11.52 0.42 27.36
N THR A 137 10.28 0.14 26.97
CA THR A 137 9.16 0.52 27.83
C THR A 137 9.08 -0.41 29.04
N ALA A 138 8.64 0.12 30.18
CA ALA A 138 8.42 -0.66 31.39
C ALA A 138 7.44 -1.82 31.13
N LEU A 139 6.41 -1.60 30.31
CA LEU A 139 5.48 -2.63 29.86
C LEU A 139 6.20 -3.81 29.20
N LEU A 140 7.12 -3.58 28.26
CA LEU A 140 7.86 -4.66 27.61
C LEU A 140 8.72 -5.46 28.61
N LYS A 141 9.27 -4.82 29.64
CA LYS A 141 9.99 -5.55 30.69
C LYS A 141 9.03 -6.37 31.56
N GLU A 142 7.85 -5.86 31.86
CA GLU A 142 6.87 -6.48 32.76
C GLU A 142 6.20 -7.73 32.15
N VAL A 143 5.78 -7.67 30.87
CA VAL A 143 5.20 -8.85 30.18
C VAL A 143 6.23 -9.93 29.80
N PHE A 144 7.52 -9.61 29.79
CA PHE A 144 8.58 -10.56 29.39
C PHE A 144 9.58 -10.89 30.53
N ALA A 145 9.37 -10.39 31.75
CA ALA A 145 10.15 -10.76 32.94
C ALA A 145 9.75 -12.13 33.54
N SER A 146 8.73 -12.80 32.99
CA SER A 146 8.32 -14.12 33.43
C SER A 146 9.12 -15.22 32.73
N LYS A 147 10.31 -15.51 33.28
CA LYS A 147 10.88 -16.86 33.24
C LYS A 147 11.68 -17.15 34.50
#